data_AF-A0A7Y9PJI2-F1
#
_entry.id   AF-A0A7Y9PJI2-F1
#
_cell.length_a   1.000
_cell.length_b   1.000
_cell.length_c   1.000
_cell.angle_alpha   90.00
_cell.angle_beta   90.00
_cell.angle_gamma   90.00
#
_symmetry.space_group_name_H-M   'P 1'
#
loop_
_entity.id
_entity.type
_entity.pdbx_description
1 polymer ?
#
loop_
_entity_poly.entity_id
_entity_poly.type
_entity_poly.pdbx_seq_one_letter_code
_entity_poly.pdbx_strand_id
1 'polypeptide(L)'
;MSVPPGKDRTVAPGARKLILQPLRRKVIQMGTLRAVLWVTGTAEVMAIALGWLLIRLMGYSAEAGRAIYMATSTIPLIVAPIVGGTIVLLLEDVEEARQALQEISTHDGLTSLFNRTYFMERLRREISYAERYLTPLSLLIFDADDFKRINDKYGHSVGDLVLESIAQTCTTLLREHDVLARYGGEEFVLLLPSTAAEGACQVAEKLRVALESMRIPVEGQADRISITVSIGVSSRKGLQDTADTLFARTDKALYRAKLAGKNRWTLL
;
A
#
# COMPACT_ATOMS: atom_id res chain seq x y z
N MET A 1 -17.73 -24.95 -51.58
CA MET A 1 -18.11 -25.16 -50.17
C MET A 1 -16.88 -24.84 -49.33
N SER A 2 -16.76 -23.60 -48.84
CA SER A 2 -15.66 -23.16 -47.98
C SER A 2 -16.18 -22.10 -47.02
N VAL A 3 -16.22 -22.48 -45.74
CA VAL A 3 -16.63 -21.67 -44.60
C VAL A 3 -15.54 -20.62 -44.33
N PRO A 4 -15.85 -19.33 -44.11
CA PRO A 4 -14.85 -18.35 -43.70
C PRO A 4 -14.55 -18.49 -42.19
N PRO A 5 -13.31 -18.24 -41.73
CA PRO A 5 -12.92 -18.49 -40.36
C PRO A 5 -13.48 -17.42 -39.42
N GLY A 6 -14.01 -17.88 -38.28
CA GLY A 6 -14.47 -17.06 -37.17
C GLY A 6 -13.32 -16.27 -36.55
N LYS A 7 -13.52 -14.95 -36.44
CA LYS A 7 -12.60 -14.04 -35.77
C LYS A 7 -12.95 -14.03 -34.28
N ASP A 8 -12.36 -14.98 -33.56
CA ASP A 8 -12.47 -15.05 -32.11
C ASP A 8 -11.70 -13.88 -31.48
N ARG A 9 -12.41 -12.78 -31.18
CA ARG A 9 -11.85 -11.62 -30.48
C ARG A 9 -11.91 -11.88 -28.98
N THR A 10 -10.90 -12.60 -28.49
CA THR A 10 -10.57 -12.57 -27.06
C THR A 10 -10.11 -11.16 -26.69
N VAL A 11 -10.99 -10.41 -26.04
CA VAL A 11 -10.66 -9.09 -25.48
C VAL A 11 -9.64 -9.30 -24.36
N ALA A 12 -8.44 -8.73 -24.53
CA ALA A 12 -7.34 -8.86 -23.58
C ALA A 12 -7.75 -8.39 -22.15
N PRO A 13 -7.48 -9.17 -21.09
CA PRO A 13 -7.94 -8.90 -19.72
C PRO A 13 -7.38 -7.60 -19.09
N GLY A 14 -6.37 -6.97 -19.69
CA GLY A 14 -5.77 -5.71 -19.22
C GLY A 14 -6.61 -4.46 -19.48
N ALA A 15 -7.38 -4.40 -20.57
CA ALA A 15 -8.12 -3.18 -20.95
C ALA A 15 -9.30 -2.87 -20.01
N ARG A 16 -9.91 -3.91 -19.39
CA ARG A 16 -10.98 -3.76 -18.41
C ARG A 16 -10.52 -3.11 -17.10
N LYS A 17 -9.26 -3.34 -16.70
CA LYS A 17 -8.70 -2.79 -15.45
C LYS A 17 -8.50 -1.27 -15.52
N LEU A 18 -8.16 -0.72 -16.70
CA LEU A 18 -7.78 0.69 -16.83
C LEU A 18 -8.98 1.66 -16.79
N ILE A 19 -10.15 1.23 -17.27
CA ILE A 19 -11.33 2.10 -17.39
C ILE A 19 -12.19 2.09 -16.09
N LEU A 20 -12.19 0.97 -15.36
CA LEU A 20 -13.08 0.79 -14.19
C LEU A 20 -12.48 1.30 -12.86
N GLN A 21 -11.15 1.41 -12.75
CA GLN A 21 -10.48 1.89 -11.54
C GLN A 21 -10.87 3.32 -11.12
N PRO A 22 -10.89 4.33 -12.00
CA PRO A 22 -11.26 5.69 -11.59
C PRO A 22 -12.73 5.79 -11.18
N LEU A 23 -13.62 5.04 -11.84
CA LEU A 23 -15.04 5.00 -11.48
C LEU A 23 -15.26 4.36 -10.10
N ARG A 24 -14.62 3.21 -9.84
CA ARG A 24 -14.70 2.52 -8.54
C ARG A 24 -14.25 3.43 -7.40
N ARG A 25 -13.11 4.12 -7.58
CA ARG A 25 -12.56 5.02 -6.55
C ARG A 25 -13.48 6.20 -6.26
N LYS A 26 -14.11 6.75 -7.31
CA LYS A 26 -15.05 7.87 -7.19
C LYS A 26 -16.36 7.45 -6.50
N VAL A 27 -16.86 6.25 -6.80
CA VAL A 27 -18.07 5.68 -6.17
C VAL A 27 -17.86 5.49 -4.66
N ILE A 28 -16.73 4.92 -4.25
CA ILE A 28 -16.41 4.69 -2.82
C ILE A 28 -16.26 6.02 -2.06
N GLN A 29 -15.63 7.04 -2.66
CA GLN A 29 -15.44 8.34 -2.01
C GLN A 29 -16.73 9.16 -1.82
N MET A 30 -17.78 8.89 -2.62
CA MET A 30 -19.03 9.64 -2.55
C MET A 30 -19.96 9.16 -1.43
N GLY A 31 -19.72 7.98 -0.85
CA GLY A 31 -20.59 7.33 0.13
C GLY A 31 -21.79 6.64 -0.52
N THR A 32 -22.26 5.55 0.11
CA THR A 32 -23.22 4.59 -0.43
C THR A 32 -24.49 5.25 -0.97
N LEU A 33 -25.09 6.16 -0.19
CA LEU A 33 -26.33 6.84 -0.56
C LEU A 33 -26.18 7.71 -1.83
N ARG A 34 -25.09 8.47 -1.93
CA ARG A 34 -24.85 9.36 -3.09
C ARG A 34 -24.50 8.56 -4.34
N ALA A 35 -23.78 7.46 -4.18
CA ALA A 35 -23.48 6.54 -5.27
C ALA A 35 -24.75 5.90 -5.85
N VAL A 36 -25.64 5.41 -4.98
CA VAL A 36 -26.92 4.82 -5.39
C VAL A 36 -27.81 5.85 -6.10
N LEU A 37 -27.88 7.07 -5.58
CA LEU A 37 -28.64 8.15 -6.23
C LEU A 37 -28.09 8.52 -7.60
N TRP A 38 -26.76 8.56 -7.76
CA TRP A 38 -26.12 8.86 -9.04
C TRP A 38 -26.36 7.75 -10.08
N VAL A 39 -26.21 6.48 -9.69
CA VAL A 39 -26.50 5.33 -10.57
C VAL A 39 -27.98 5.28 -10.95
N THR A 40 -28.87 5.49 -9.99
CA THR A 40 -30.32 5.51 -10.23
C THR A 40 -30.72 6.64 -11.18
N GLY A 41 -30.22 7.86 -10.94
CA GLY A 41 -30.52 9.02 -11.79
C GLY A 41 -30.02 8.85 -13.22
N THR A 42 -28.81 8.30 -13.41
CA THR A 42 -28.27 8.03 -14.75
C THR A 42 -29.05 6.93 -15.48
N ALA A 43 -29.46 5.88 -14.79
CA ALA A 43 -30.31 4.83 -15.35
C ALA A 43 -31.68 5.38 -15.79
N GLU A 44 -32.27 6.27 -14.99
CA GLU A 44 -33.58 6.87 -15.26
C GLU A 44 -33.55 7.76 -16.52
N VAL A 45 -32.55 8.62 -16.64
CA VAL A 45 -32.38 9.49 -17.83
C VAL A 45 -32.23 8.65 -19.09
N MET A 46 -31.46 7.56 -19.03
CA MET A 46 -31.27 6.65 -20.16
C MET A 46 -32.56 5.92 -20.54
N ALA A 47 -33.33 5.47 -19.55
CA ALA A 47 -34.58 4.74 -19.78
C ALA A 47 -35.66 5.64 -20.40
N ILE A 48 -35.79 6.89 -19.92
CA ILE A 48 -36.69 7.90 -20.49
C ILE A 48 -36.32 8.21 -21.94
N ALA A 49 -35.02 8.43 -22.21
CA ALA A 49 -34.54 8.72 -23.56
C ALA A 49 -34.82 7.56 -24.54
N LEU A 50 -34.62 6.32 -24.09
CA LEU A 50 -34.91 5.11 -24.87
C LEU A 50 -36.42 4.95 -25.11
N GLY A 51 -37.25 5.13 -24.09
CA GLY A 51 -38.71 5.07 -24.22
C GLY A 51 -39.25 6.08 -25.23
N TRP A 52 -38.77 7.33 -25.14
CA TRP A 52 -39.11 8.38 -26.11
C TRP A 52 -38.70 8.01 -27.55
N LEU A 53 -37.49 7.47 -27.74
CA LEU A 53 -37.00 7.06 -29.05
C LEU A 53 -37.83 5.93 -29.66
N LEU A 54 -38.19 4.91 -28.86
CA LEU A 54 -39.00 3.77 -29.31
C LEU A 54 -40.39 4.21 -29.75
N ILE A 55 -41.03 5.10 -28.98
CA ILE A 55 -42.35 5.65 -29.33
C ILE A 55 -42.30 6.39 -30.67
N ARG A 56 -41.24 7.17 -30.90
CA ARG A 56 -41.07 7.95 -32.12
C ARG A 56 -40.81 7.10 -33.36
N LEU A 57 -40.07 6.00 -33.23
CA LEU A 57 -39.67 5.15 -34.36
C LEU A 57 -40.77 4.18 -34.79
N MET A 58 -41.56 3.65 -33.84
CA MET A 58 -42.49 2.55 -34.13
C MET A 58 -43.93 3.00 -34.39
N GLY A 59 -44.24 4.29 -34.26
CA GLY A 59 -45.57 4.83 -34.60
C GLY A 59 -46.69 4.24 -33.74
N TYR A 60 -46.42 3.97 -32.46
CA TYR A 60 -47.39 3.38 -31.54
C TYR A 60 -48.63 4.27 -31.35
N SER A 61 -49.78 3.64 -31.08
CA SER A 61 -50.99 4.36 -30.67
C SER A 61 -50.77 5.10 -29.34
N ALA A 62 -51.57 6.13 -29.07
CA ALA A 62 -51.44 6.94 -27.84
C ALA A 62 -51.55 6.09 -26.56
N GLU A 63 -52.38 5.04 -26.57
CA GLU A 63 -52.53 4.11 -25.44
C GLU A 63 -51.30 3.22 -25.27
N ALA A 64 -50.78 2.64 -26.37
CA ALA A 64 -49.58 1.80 -26.34
C ALA A 64 -48.33 2.62 -25.94
N GLY A 65 -48.20 3.85 -26.44
CA GLY A 65 -47.10 4.74 -26.08
C GLY A 65 -47.09 5.12 -24.60
N ARG A 66 -48.26 5.35 -23.99
CA ARG A 66 -48.38 5.59 -22.54
C ARG A 66 -47.96 4.37 -21.72
N ALA A 67 -48.38 3.18 -22.12
CA ALA A 67 -48.00 1.93 -21.44
C ALA A 67 -46.49 1.68 -21.52
N ILE A 68 -45.87 1.90 -22.69
CA ILE A 68 -44.42 1.78 -22.87
C ILE A 68 -43.68 2.79 -21.99
N TYR A 69 -44.11 4.06 -21.99
CA TYR A 69 -43.47 5.09 -21.19
C TYR A 69 -43.52 4.76 -19.69
N MET A 70 -44.70 4.37 -19.17
CA MET A 70 -44.86 3.96 -17.77
C MET A 70 -43.95 2.77 -17.42
N ALA A 71 -43.88 1.75 -18.29
CA ALA A 71 -43.01 0.61 -18.08
C ALA A 71 -41.52 1.01 -18.07
N THR A 72 -41.10 1.89 -18.98
CA THR A 72 -39.71 2.33 -19.08
C THR A 72 -39.26 3.22 -17.92
N SER A 73 -40.14 3.99 -17.28
CA SER A 73 -39.79 4.87 -16.16
C SER A 73 -39.98 4.23 -14.78
N THR A 74 -40.97 3.34 -14.61
CA THR A 74 -41.24 2.75 -13.29
C THR A 74 -40.29 1.62 -12.93
N ILE A 75 -39.85 0.82 -13.92
CA ILE A 75 -38.96 -0.32 -13.67
C ILE A 75 -37.58 0.13 -13.14
N PRO A 76 -36.87 1.11 -13.74
CA PRO A 76 -35.57 1.54 -13.24
C PRO A 76 -35.66 2.21 -11.87
N LEU A 77 -36.72 2.97 -11.58
CA LEU A 77 -36.92 3.60 -10.27
C LEU A 77 -36.95 2.58 -9.11
N ILE A 78 -37.40 1.35 -9.39
CA ILE A 78 -37.45 0.26 -8.42
C ILE A 78 -36.16 -0.59 -8.48
N VAL A 79 -35.74 -0.99 -9.68
CA VAL A 79 -34.65 -1.96 -9.86
C VAL A 79 -33.27 -1.32 -9.66
N ALA A 80 -33.05 -0.11 -10.18
CA ALA A 80 -31.74 0.54 -10.14
C ALA A 80 -31.24 0.83 -8.71
N PRO A 81 -32.04 1.29 -7.74
CA PRO A 81 -31.54 1.49 -6.38
C PRO A 81 -31.27 0.16 -5.66
N ILE A 82 -32.04 -0.90 -5.93
CA ILE A 82 -31.82 -2.23 -5.35
C ILE A 82 -30.51 -2.82 -5.87
N VAL A 83 -30.35 -2.86 -7.20
CA VAL A 83 -29.15 -3.40 -7.85
C VAL A 83 -27.94 -2.53 -7.56
N GLY A 84 -28.08 -1.21 -7.68
CA GLY A 84 -27.03 -0.25 -7.38
C GLY A 84 -26.58 -0.31 -5.92
N GLY A 85 -27.54 -0.36 -4.98
CA GLY A 85 -27.26 -0.52 -3.55
C GLY A 85 -26.53 -1.83 -3.25
N THR A 86 -27.03 -2.95 -3.77
CA THR A 86 -26.39 -4.26 -3.61
C THR A 86 -24.97 -4.26 -4.16
N ILE A 87 -24.74 -3.69 -5.36
CA ILE A 87 -23.41 -3.61 -5.96
C ILE A 87 -22.47 -2.74 -5.10
N VAL A 88 -22.93 -1.58 -4.61
CA VAL A 88 -22.08 -0.69 -3.80
C VAL A 88 -21.73 -1.35 -2.47
N LEU A 89 -22.68 -1.97 -1.78
CA LEU A 89 -22.41 -2.71 -0.54
C LEU A 89 -21.43 -3.87 -0.77
N LEU A 90 -21.62 -4.67 -1.84
CA LEU A 90 -20.68 -5.73 -2.19
C LEU A 90 -19.27 -5.18 -2.51
N LEU A 91 -19.17 -4.00 -3.12
CA LEU A 91 -17.88 -3.36 -3.39
C LEU A 91 -17.20 -2.86 -2.10
N GLU A 92 -17.98 -2.37 -1.15
CA GLU A 92 -17.50 -1.99 0.19
C GLU A 92 -16.99 -3.23 0.94
N ASP A 93 -17.79 -4.29 1.05
CA ASP A 93 -17.41 -5.56 1.70
C ASP A 93 -16.12 -6.17 1.11
N VAL A 94 -16.00 -6.17 -0.22
CA VAL A 94 -14.80 -6.68 -0.91
C VAL A 94 -13.57 -5.82 -0.61
N GLU A 95 -13.72 -4.50 -0.47
CA GLU A 95 -12.62 -3.62 -0.12
C GLU A 95 -12.22 -3.78 1.35
N GLU A 96 -13.19 -3.90 2.26
CA GLU A 96 -12.94 -4.15 3.68
C GLU A 96 -12.26 -5.50 3.89
N ALA A 97 -12.75 -6.57 3.27
CA ALA A 97 -12.11 -7.89 3.33
C ALA A 97 -10.69 -7.86 2.76
N ARG A 98 -10.46 -7.08 1.71
CA ARG A 98 -9.11 -6.90 1.12
C ARG A 98 -8.18 -6.14 2.06
N GLN A 99 -8.66 -5.08 2.72
CA GLN A 99 -7.90 -4.34 3.71
C GLN A 99 -7.59 -5.22 4.92
N ALA A 100 -8.57 -5.96 5.44
CA ALA A 100 -8.36 -6.93 6.50
C ALA A 100 -7.33 -8.00 6.12
N LEU A 101 -7.36 -8.52 4.89
CA LEU A 101 -6.34 -9.45 4.40
C LEU A 101 -4.95 -8.81 4.29
N GLN A 102 -4.85 -7.54 3.90
CA GLN A 102 -3.59 -6.80 3.90
C GLN A 102 -3.07 -6.54 5.32
N GLU A 103 -3.98 -6.32 6.28
CA GLU A 103 -3.66 -6.20 7.71
C GLU A 103 -3.21 -7.53 8.32
N ILE A 104 -3.73 -8.66 7.83
CA ILE A 104 -3.34 -10.03 8.24
C ILE A 104 -2.00 -10.45 7.63
N SER A 105 -1.59 -9.88 6.49
CA SER A 105 -0.25 -10.15 5.96
C SER A 105 0.78 -9.71 6.99
N THR A 106 1.63 -10.62 7.45
CA THR A 106 2.72 -10.28 8.38
C THR A 106 3.92 -9.67 7.65
N HIS A 107 3.96 -9.76 6.32
CA HIS A 107 5.09 -9.36 5.49
C HIS A 107 4.72 -8.29 4.46
N ASP A 108 5.71 -7.49 4.08
CA ASP A 108 5.68 -6.50 3.00
C ASP A 108 5.79 -7.21 1.64
N GLY A 109 4.91 -6.84 0.71
CA GLY A 109 4.79 -7.51 -0.59
C GLY A 109 5.94 -7.27 -1.56
N LEU A 110 6.77 -6.25 -1.34
CA LEU A 110 7.94 -5.96 -2.18
C LEU A 110 9.19 -6.61 -1.62
N THR A 111 9.49 -6.34 -0.34
CA THR A 111 10.77 -6.71 0.26
C THR A 111 10.76 -8.08 0.95
N SER A 112 9.59 -8.69 1.11
CA SER A 112 9.37 -9.89 1.94
C SER A 112 9.81 -9.74 3.40
N LEU A 113 10.12 -8.53 3.87
CA LEU A 113 10.37 -8.24 5.29
C LEU A 113 9.06 -8.23 6.06
N PHE A 114 9.12 -8.20 7.39
CA PHE A 114 7.92 -7.92 8.17
C PHE A 114 7.34 -6.54 7.82
N ASN A 115 6.03 -6.39 7.95
CA ASN A 115 5.40 -5.10 7.75
C ASN A 115 5.27 -4.30 9.05
N ARG A 116 4.80 -3.05 8.91
CA ARG A 116 4.55 -2.14 10.03
C ARG A 116 3.66 -2.72 11.12
N THR A 117 2.56 -3.39 10.75
CA THR A 117 1.58 -3.94 11.71
C THR A 117 2.25 -5.00 12.58
N TYR A 118 2.88 -5.99 11.96
CA TYR A 118 3.61 -7.04 12.68
C TYR A 118 4.72 -6.46 13.56
N PHE A 119 5.49 -5.50 13.04
CA PHE A 119 6.59 -4.89 13.77
C PHE A 119 6.12 -4.20 15.06
N MET A 120 5.05 -3.39 15.00
CA MET A 120 4.54 -2.69 16.17
C MET A 120 4.00 -3.65 17.23
N GLU A 121 3.33 -4.73 16.80
CA GLU A 121 2.91 -5.80 17.72
C GLU A 121 4.09 -6.52 18.36
N ARG A 122 5.15 -6.81 17.58
CA ARG A 122 6.36 -7.43 18.11
C ARG A 122 7.10 -6.51 19.08
N LEU A 123 7.22 -5.22 18.77
CA LEU A 123 7.83 -4.21 19.64
C LEU A 123 7.13 -4.13 21.01
N ARG A 124 5.79 -4.09 21.04
CA ARG A 124 5.04 -4.08 22.31
C ARG A 124 5.28 -5.33 23.15
N ARG A 125 5.36 -6.51 22.49
CA ARG A 125 5.68 -7.77 23.16
C ARG A 125 7.10 -7.78 23.73
N GLU A 126 8.09 -7.32 22.96
CA GLU A 126 9.48 -7.27 23.42
C GLU A 126 9.69 -6.27 24.56
N ILE A 127 8.98 -5.14 24.58
CA ILE A 127 9.03 -4.22 25.72
C ILE A 127 8.50 -4.89 26.99
N SER A 128 7.36 -5.58 26.89
CA SER A 128 6.77 -6.31 28.03
C SER A 128 7.70 -7.42 28.51
N TYR A 129 8.37 -8.11 27.58
CA TYR A 129 9.37 -9.13 27.90
C TYR A 129 10.60 -8.51 28.61
N ALA A 130 11.17 -7.46 28.03
CA ALA A 130 12.31 -6.74 28.59
C ALA A 130 12.00 -6.14 29.96
N GLU A 131 10.74 -5.73 30.22
CA GLU A 131 10.30 -5.26 31.53
C GLU A 131 10.34 -6.36 32.56
N ARG A 132 9.77 -7.52 32.23
CA ARG A 132 9.69 -8.67 33.12
C ARG A 132 11.06 -9.26 33.44
N TYR A 133 11.94 -9.35 32.45
CA TYR A 133 13.22 -10.05 32.56
C TYR A 133 14.43 -9.12 32.70
N LEU A 134 14.22 -7.81 32.76
CA LEU A 134 15.28 -6.80 32.85
C LEU A 134 16.36 -6.94 31.77
N THR A 135 15.95 -7.35 30.56
CA THR A 135 16.87 -7.46 29.41
C THR A 135 16.96 -6.13 28.67
N PRO A 136 18.13 -5.80 28.09
CA PRO A 136 18.25 -4.60 27.27
C PRO A 136 17.49 -4.78 25.96
N LEU A 137 16.93 -3.69 25.44
CA LEU A 137 16.18 -3.66 24.19
C LEU A 137 16.56 -2.39 23.43
N SER A 138 16.89 -2.54 22.15
CA SER A 138 17.22 -1.39 21.30
C SER A 138 16.40 -1.39 20.01
N LEU A 139 16.18 -0.19 19.49
CA LEU A 139 15.42 0.08 18.29
C LEU A 139 16.25 0.95 17.34
N LEU A 140 16.27 0.57 16.08
CA LEU A 140 16.81 1.35 14.99
C LEU A 140 15.67 1.70 14.02
N ILE A 141 15.67 2.93 13.53
CA ILE A 141 14.84 3.38 12.40
C ILE A 141 15.79 3.94 11.37
N PHE A 142 15.70 3.51 10.13
CA PHE A 142 16.56 4.01 9.06
C PHE A 142 15.81 4.25 7.77
N ASP A 143 16.33 5.19 6.99
CA ASP A 143 15.71 5.70 5.78
C ASP A 143 16.77 5.84 4.69
N ALA A 144 16.37 5.49 3.47
CA ALA A 144 17.26 5.51 2.31
C ALA A 144 17.46 6.95 1.81
N ASP A 145 18.68 7.44 1.92
CA ASP A 145 19.00 8.84 1.65
C ASP A 145 18.77 9.18 0.18
N ASP A 146 18.02 10.25 -0.07
CA ASP A 146 17.76 10.76 -1.42
C ASP A 146 17.09 9.75 -2.36
N PHE A 147 16.36 8.76 -1.82
CA PHE A 147 15.69 7.72 -2.59
C PHE A 147 14.76 8.26 -3.68
N LYS A 148 14.06 9.37 -3.42
CA LYS A 148 13.27 10.06 -4.44
C LYS A 148 14.09 10.41 -5.70
N ARG A 149 15.36 10.81 -5.57
CA ARG A 149 16.23 11.11 -6.72
C ARG A 149 16.51 9.88 -7.58
N ILE A 150 16.55 8.69 -6.96
CA ILE A 150 16.70 7.43 -7.68
C ILE A 150 15.42 7.14 -8.47
N ASN A 151 14.25 7.27 -7.84
CA ASN A 151 12.97 7.12 -8.54
C ASN A 151 12.82 8.11 -9.70
N ASP A 152 13.17 9.38 -9.48
CA ASP A 152 13.05 10.42 -10.50
C ASP A 152 14.02 10.20 -11.67
N LYS A 153 15.22 9.64 -11.41
CA LYS A 153 16.25 9.40 -12.44
C LYS A 153 16.08 8.08 -13.19
N TYR A 154 15.68 7.02 -12.48
CA TYR A 154 15.71 5.63 -12.99
C TYR A 154 14.32 4.98 -13.08
N GLY A 155 13.29 5.63 -12.54
CA GLY A 155 11.93 5.10 -12.48
C GLY A 155 11.68 4.23 -11.26
N HIS A 156 10.39 4.06 -10.94
CA HIS A 156 9.94 3.33 -9.75
C HIS A 156 10.40 1.87 -9.71
N SER A 157 10.46 1.17 -10.86
CA SER A 157 10.91 -0.23 -10.89
C SER A 157 12.36 -0.39 -10.44
N VAL A 158 13.22 0.60 -10.68
CA VAL A 158 14.60 0.59 -10.20
C VAL A 158 14.66 0.98 -8.72
N GLY A 159 13.80 1.89 -8.27
CA GLY A 159 13.63 2.16 -6.85
C GLY A 159 13.22 0.90 -6.07
N ASP A 160 12.28 0.13 -6.61
CA ASP A 160 11.83 -1.13 -6.02
C ASP A 160 12.99 -2.12 -5.86
N LEU A 161 13.81 -2.29 -6.92
CA LEU A 161 15.04 -3.09 -6.87
C LEU A 161 16.01 -2.62 -5.79
N VAL A 162 16.12 -1.30 -5.59
CA VAL A 162 16.98 -0.73 -4.54
C VAL A 162 16.47 -1.09 -3.15
N LEU A 163 15.16 -1.01 -2.91
CA LEU A 163 14.57 -1.38 -1.63
C LEU A 163 14.71 -2.88 -1.35
N GLU A 164 14.52 -3.73 -2.37
CA GLU A 164 14.78 -5.17 -2.28
C GLU A 164 16.25 -5.45 -1.94
N SER A 165 17.18 -4.74 -2.57
CA SER A 165 18.62 -4.89 -2.32
C SER A 165 19.02 -4.47 -0.91
N ILE A 166 18.42 -3.38 -0.40
CA ILE A 166 18.58 -2.95 1.00
C ILE A 166 18.09 -4.06 1.95
N ALA A 167 16.87 -4.56 1.71
CA ALA A 167 16.26 -5.59 2.55
C ALA A 167 17.13 -6.87 2.60
N GLN A 168 17.60 -7.34 1.45
CA GLN A 168 18.47 -8.51 1.36
C GLN A 168 19.80 -8.29 2.08
N THR A 169 20.45 -7.14 1.83
CA THR A 169 21.73 -6.80 2.46
C THR A 169 21.59 -6.77 3.98
N CYS A 170 20.58 -6.07 4.50
CA CYS A 170 20.32 -6.02 5.94
C CYS A 170 20.07 -7.41 6.52
N THR A 171 19.23 -8.23 5.89
CA THR A 171 18.90 -9.59 6.38
C THR A 171 20.13 -10.47 6.57
N THR A 172 21.12 -10.38 5.67
CA THR A 172 22.37 -11.17 5.80
C THR A 172 23.26 -10.77 6.99
N LEU A 173 23.04 -9.58 7.56
CA LEU A 173 23.88 -9.02 8.61
C LEU A 173 23.30 -9.23 10.02
N LEU A 174 22.04 -9.64 10.10
CA LEU A 174 21.25 -9.72 11.33
C LEU A 174 21.20 -11.14 11.90
N ARG A 175 20.93 -11.23 13.19
CA ARG A 175 20.73 -12.49 13.92
C ARG A 175 19.29 -12.97 13.74
N GLU A 176 19.06 -14.25 14.02
CA GLU A 176 17.72 -14.86 13.92
C GLU A 176 16.65 -14.16 14.79
N HIS A 177 17.04 -13.61 15.95
CA HIS A 177 16.13 -12.92 16.86
C HIS A 177 15.97 -11.42 16.57
N ASP A 178 16.77 -10.86 15.67
CA ASP A 178 16.61 -9.47 15.25
C ASP A 178 15.39 -9.37 14.32
N VAL A 179 14.56 -8.35 14.51
CA VAL A 179 13.32 -8.20 13.72
C VAL A 179 13.44 -7.01 12.80
N LEU A 180 13.65 -7.29 11.51
CA LEU A 180 13.70 -6.29 10.46
C LEU A 180 12.34 -6.18 9.77
N ALA A 181 11.84 -4.95 9.62
CA ALA A 181 10.60 -4.67 8.94
C ALA A 181 10.71 -3.44 8.02
N ARG A 182 9.90 -3.42 6.96
CA ARG A 182 9.67 -2.21 6.17
C ARG A 182 8.49 -1.46 6.78
N TYR A 183 8.74 -0.25 7.27
CA TYR A 183 7.74 0.55 7.98
C TYR A 183 6.83 1.31 7.02
N GLY A 184 7.38 1.81 5.92
CA GLY A 184 6.64 2.45 4.84
C GLY A 184 7.56 3.15 3.85
N GLY A 185 7.21 3.15 2.56
CA GLY A 185 8.01 3.84 1.53
C GLY A 185 9.46 3.35 1.51
N GLU A 186 10.39 4.24 1.86
CA GLU A 186 11.84 4.01 1.96
C GLU A 186 12.36 3.85 3.40
N GLU A 187 11.45 3.74 4.37
CA GLU A 187 11.75 3.62 5.80
C GLU A 187 11.69 2.16 6.28
N PHE A 188 12.71 1.79 7.04
CA PHE A 188 12.90 0.48 7.64
C PHE A 188 13.10 0.61 9.15
N VAL A 189 12.70 -0.43 9.87
CA VAL A 189 12.82 -0.49 11.33
C VAL A 189 13.40 -1.82 11.74
N LEU A 190 14.24 -1.77 12.77
CA LEU A 190 14.97 -2.94 13.25
C LEU A 190 14.91 -2.98 14.78
N LEU A 191 14.33 -4.06 15.29
CA LEU A 191 14.26 -4.36 16.71
C LEU A 191 15.41 -5.29 17.08
N LEU A 192 16.12 -4.95 18.14
CA LEU A 192 17.26 -5.71 18.67
C LEU A 192 16.96 -6.15 20.11
N PRO A 193 16.30 -7.32 20.29
CA PRO A 193 16.12 -7.92 21.60
C PRO A 193 17.47 -8.22 22.28
N SER A 194 17.49 -8.14 23.61
CA SER A 194 18.68 -8.44 24.43
C SER A 194 19.94 -7.69 23.99
N THR A 195 19.79 -6.47 23.48
CA THR A 195 20.89 -5.66 22.94
C THR A 195 20.91 -4.28 23.58
N ALA A 196 22.03 -3.94 24.23
CA ALA A 196 22.29 -2.64 24.82
C ALA A 196 22.68 -1.59 23.76
N ALA A 197 22.78 -0.32 24.17
CA ALA A 197 23.04 0.81 23.27
C ALA A 197 24.33 0.66 22.47
N GLU A 198 25.39 0.15 23.10
CA GLU A 198 26.68 -0.06 22.44
C GLU A 198 26.58 -1.08 21.30
N GLY A 199 25.89 -2.21 21.57
CA GLY A 199 25.62 -3.24 20.56
C GLY A 199 24.73 -2.72 19.43
N ALA A 200 23.73 -1.92 19.76
CA ALA A 200 22.86 -1.28 18.77
C ALA A 200 23.61 -0.32 17.86
N CYS A 201 24.56 0.45 18.39
CA CYS A 201 25.43 1.33 17.61
C CYS A 201 26.36 0.54 16.68
N GLN A 202 26.89 -0.60 17.13
CA GLN A 202 27.70 -1.49 16.28
C GLN A 202 26.88 -2.04 15.11
N VAL A 203 25.64 -2.46 15.37
CA VAL A 203 24.73 -2.91 14.30
C VAL A 203 24.41 -1.77 13.35
N ALA A 204 24.13 -0.56 13.86
CA ALA A 204 23.86 0.61 13.03
C ALA A 204 25.05 0.92 12.09
N GLU A 205 26.28 0.93 12.61
CA GLU A 205 27.47 1.18 11.78
C GLU A 205 27.69 0.06 10.76
N LYS A 206 27.49 -1.21 11.15
CA LYS A 206 27.60 -2.35 10.25
C LYS A 206 26.62 -2.23 9.08
N LEU A 207 25.36 -1.89 9.34
CA LEU A 207 24.35 -1.67 8.30
C LEU A 207 24.72 -0.49 7.41
N ARG A 208 25.12 0.65 8.00
CA ARG A 208 25.49 1.86 7.27
C ARG A 208 26.62 1.60 6.27
N VAL A 209 27.72 0.97 6.74
CA VAL A 209 28.88 0.64 5.89
C VAL A 209 28.51 -0.35 4.79
N ALA A 210 27.73 -1.39 5.11
CA ALA A 210 27.34 -2.39 4.13
C ALA A 210 26.47 -1.80 3.01
N LEU A 211 25.50 -0.95 3.38
CA LEU A 211 24.61 -0.30 2.43
C LEU A 211 25.34 0.77 1.60
N GLU A 212 26.22 1.55 2.21
CA GLU A 212 27.09 2.50 1.49
C GLU A 212 28.00 1.80 0.47
N SER A 213 28.49 0.60 0.80
CA SER A 213 29.36 -0.21 -0.06
C SER A 213 28.59 -0.98 -1.14
N MET A 214 27.26 -1.07 -1.01
CA MET A 214 26.41 -1.78 -1.94
C MET A 214 26.45 -1.12 -3.33
N ARG A 215 26.57 -1.95 -4.37
CA ARG A 215 26.57 -1.51 -5.77
C ARG A 215 25.55 -2.32 -6.55
N ILE A 216 24.40 -1.73 -6.83
CA ILE A 216 23.25 -2.41 -7.42
C ILE A 216 23.37 -2.32 -8.95
N PRO A 217 23.45 -3.45 -9.67
CA PRO A 217 23.45 -3.45 -11.12
C PRO A 217 22.07 -3.09 -11.66
N VAL A 218 22.02 -2.30 -12.73
CA VAL A 218 20.78 -1.97 -13.45
C VAL A 218 20.89 -2.51 -14.87
N GLU A 219 19.89 -3.28 -15.30
CA GLU A 219 19.90 -3.88 -16.64
C GLU A 219 19.96 -2.79 -17.73
N GLY A 220 20.85 -2.98 -18.70
CA GLY A 220 21.05 -2.02 -19.78
C GLY A 220 21.84 -0.75 -19.40
N GLN A 221 22.40 -0.66 -18.19
CA GLN A 221 23.27 0.44 -17.78
C GLN A 221 24.67 -0.05 -17.37
N ALA A 222 25.68 0.73 -17.75
CA ALA A 222 27.07 0.48 -17.32
C ALA A 222 27.30 0.90 -15.85
N ASP A 223 26.59 1.94 -15.40
CA ASP A 223 26.74 2.49 -14.06
C ASP A 223 25.94 1.67 -13.04
N ARG A 224 26.54 1.46 -11.87
CA ARG A 224 25.87 0.82 -10.71
C ARG A 224 25.28 1.90 -9.81
N ILE A 225 24.13 1.61 -9.22
CA ILE A 225 23.50 2.49 -8.24
C ILE A 225 24.18 2.30 -6.88
N SER A 226 24.54 3.42 -6.25
CA SER A 226 24.89 3.50 -4.84
C SER A 226 23.79 4.22 -4.07
N ILE A 227 23.61 3.83 -2.82
CA ILE A 227 22.68 4.48 -1.89
C ILE A 227 23.29 4.49 -0.50
N THR A 228 22.97 5.51 0.28
CA THR A 228 23.33 5.59 1.70
C THR A 228 22.08 5.59 2.56
N VAL A 229 22.24 5.39 3.86
CA VAL A 229 21.13 5.45 4.81
C VAL A 229 21.47 6.37 5.98
N SER A 230 20.45 7.07 6.46
CA SER A 230 20.48 7.71 7.76
C SER A 230 19.80 6.81 8.78
N ILE A 231 20.37 6.70 9.98
CA ILE A 231 19.90 5.76 11.02
C ILE A 231 19.70 6.49 12.35
N GLY A 232 18.51 6.39 12.92
CA GLY A 232 18.23 6.69 14.32
C GLY A 232 18.42 5.45 15.18
N VAL A 233 19.07 5.60 16.33
CA VAL A 233 19.29 4.54 17.31
C VAL A 233 18.72 5.02 18.65
N SER A 234 17.99 4.15 19.34
CA SER A 234 17.73 4.37 20.77
C SER A 234 17.58 3.04 21.51
N SER A 235 17.82 3.08 22.81
CA SER A 235 17.71 1.90 23.68
C SER A 235 16.75 2.20 24.81
N ARG A 236 16.05 1.18 25.27
CA ARG A 236 15.13 1.27 26.42
C ARG A 236 15.90 1.71 27.67
N LYS A 237 15.42 2.75 28.35
CA LYS A 237 16.09 3.40 29.50
C LYS A 237 15.52 2.98 30.86
N GLY A 238 14.40 2.25 30.90
CA GLY A 238 13.81 1.79 32.15
C GLY A 238 12.38 1.29 32.00
N LEU A 239 11.71 1.06 33.13
CA LEU A 239 10.37 0.47 33.22
C LEU A 239 9.27 1.34 32.61
N GLN A 240 9.45 2.66 32.52
CA GLN A 240 8.46 3.58 31.98
C GLN A 240 8.48 3.72 30.45
N ASP A 241 9.47 3.15 29.75
CA ASP A 241 9.53 3.23 28.30
C ASP A 241 8.47 2.33 27.66
N THR A 242 7.62 2.93 26.83
CA THR A 242 6.62 2.25 26.01
C THR A 242 7.09 2.11 24.57
N ALA A 243 6.34 1.36 23.75
CA ALA A 243 6.63 1.24 22.32
C ALA A 243 6.67 2.62 21.65
N ASP A 244 5.71 3.48 22.00
CA ASP A 244 5.58 4.80 21.39
C ASP A 244 6.71 5.74 21.83
N THR A 245 7.11 5.73 23.11
CA THR A 245 8.22 6.59 23.58
C THR A 245 9.56 6.16 23.01
N LEU A 246 9.81 4.84 22.91
CA LEU A 246 11.02 4.31 22.30
C LEU A 246 11.06 4.61 20.79
N PHE A 247 9.94 4.42 20.09
CA PHE A 247 9.84 4.73 18.66
C PHE A 247 10.05 6.23 18.40
N ALA A 248 9.37 7.11 19.12
CA ALA A 248 9.50 8.56 18.98
C ALA A 248 10.93 9.06 19.27
N ARG A 249 11.62 8.46 20.25
CA ARG A 249 13.03 8.78 20.53
C ARG A 249 13.94 8.36 19.39
N THR A 250 13.71 7.18 18.82
CA THR A 250 14.48 6.68 17.69
C THR A 250 14.25 7.52 16.42
N ASP A 251 13.01 7.92 16.17
CA ASP A 251 12.65 8.80 15.05
C ASP A 251 13.33 10.17 15.16
N LYS A 252 13.33 10.76 16.37
CA LYS A 252 14.09 11.99 16.64
C LYS A 252 15.58 11.82 16.39
N ALA A 253 16.12 10.63 16.65
CA ALA A 253 17.53 10.32 16.38
C ALA A 253 17.80 10.23 14.87
N LEU A 254 16.90 9.60 14.10
CA LEU A 254 16.96 9.55 12.64
C LEU A 254 16.91 10.97 12.04
N TYR A 255 16.00 11.80 12.54
CA TYR A 255 15.90 13.20 12.11
C TYR A 255 17.22 13.95 12.32
N ARG A 256 17.90 13.74 13.47
CA ARG A 256 19.23 14.32 13.72
C ARG A 256 20.30 13.78 12.78
N ALA A 257 20.28 12.49 12.46
CA ALA A 257 21.21 11.89 11.50
C ALA A 257 21.05 12.54 10.11
N LYS A 258 19.80 12.72 9.65
CA LYS A 258 19.49 13.40 8.39
C LYS A 258 19.99 14.86 8.37
N LEU A 259 19.77 15.61 9.45
CA LEU A 259 20.24 17.00 9.56
C LEU A 259 21.77 17.14 9.64
N ALA A 260 22.46 16.13 10.19
CA ALA A 260 23.90 16.14 10.37
C ALA A 260 24.69 15.65 9.13
N GLY A 261 24.07 15.69 7.95
CA GLY A 261 24.73 15.40 6.67
C GLY A 261 24.44 14.02 6.08
N LYS A 262 23.44 13.29 6.60
CA LYS A 262 23.03 11.96 6.13
C LYS A 262 24.15 10.90 6.25
N ASN A 263 23.94 9.70 5.69
CA ASN A 263 24.92 8.60 5.69
C ASN A 263 25.60 8.40 7.05
N ARG A 264 24.79 8.32 8.11
CA ARG A 264 25.29 8.24 9.50
C ARG A 264 24.21 7.73 10.43
N TRP A 265 24.64 7.30 11.60
CA TRP A 265 23.74 6.99 12.70
C TRP A 265 23.82 8.06 13.80
N THR A 266 22.75 8.18 14.59
CA THR A 266 22.72 9.02 15.79
C THR A 266 22.00 8.27 16.91
N LEU A 267 22.55 8.32 18.13
CA LEU A 267 21.97 7.70 19.32
C LEU A 267 21.25 8.76 20.19
N LEU A 268 20.07 8.41 20.73
CA LEU A 268 19.33 9.21 21.73
C LEU A 268 18.83 8.40 22.93
#